data_AF-A0A821ZX80-F1
#
_entry.id   AF-A0A821ZX80-F1
#
_cell.length_a   1.000
_cell.length_b   1.000
_cell.length_c   1.000
_cell.angle_alpha   90.00
_cell.angle_beta   90.00
_cell.angle_gamma   90.00
#
_symmetry.space_group_name_H-M   'P 1'
#
loop_
_entity.id
_entity.type
_entity.pdbx_description
1 polymer ?
#
loop_
_entity_poly.entity_id
_entity_poly.type
_entity_poly.pdbx_seq_one_letter_code
_entity_poly.pdbx_strand_id
1 'polypeptide(L)' 'DELTTAYRHGVVSYCTVTRWIQRFSNERESLEDNPRSGCPITAITQQNIDAVKDL' A
#
# COMPACT_ATOMS: atom_id res chain seq x y z
N ASP A 1 3.58 -16.25 -14.26
CA ASP A 1 3.27 -17.69 -14.19
C ASP A 1 3.81 -18.37 -12.95
N GLU A 2 5.11 -18.32 -12.65
CA GLU A 2 5.68 -19.00 -11.46
C GLU A 2 4.99 -18.62 -10.13
N LEU A 3 4.82 -17.32 -9.86
CA LEU A 3 4.14 -16.85 -8.64
C LEU A 3 2.66 -17.27 -8.60
N THR A 4 2.00 -17.31 -9.75
CA THR A 4 0.61 -17.77 -9.86
C THR A 4 0.51 -19.27 -9.59
N THR A 5 1.46 -20.06 -10.08
CA THR A 5 1.55 -21.50 -9.80
C THR A 5 1.79 -21.77 -8.32
N ALA A 6 2.67 -21.01 -7.67
CA ALA A 6 3.03 -21.20 -6.26
C ALA A 6 1.94 -20.72 -5.29
N TYR A 7 1.35 -19.53 -5.51
CA TYR A 7 0.49 -18.86 -4.54
C TYR A 7 -1.00 -18.79 -4.94
N ARG A 8 -1.33 -19.20 -6.16
CA ARG A 8 -2.69 -19.20 -6.74
C ARG A 8 -3.41 -17.87 -6.52
N HIS A 9 -4.34 -17.82 -5.57
CA HIS A 9 -5.26 -16.70 -5.33
C HIS A 9 -4.64 -15.59 -4.47
N GLY A 10 -3.53 -15.88 -3.77
CA GLY A 10 -2.80 -14.89 -2.96
C GLY A 10 -1.71 -14.15 -3.74
N VAL A 11 -1.68 -14.30 -5.07
CA VAL A 11 -0.63 -13.70 -5.89
C VAL A 11 -0.84 -12.20 -6.04
N VAL A 12 0.25 -11.44 -5.90
CA VAL A 12 0.25 -10.01 -6.20
C VAL A 12 0.09 -9.76 -7.69
N SER A 13 -0.45 -8.59 -8.06
CA SER A 13 -0.58 -8.23 -9.47
C SER A 13 0.79 -8.06 -10.15
N TYR A 14 0.83 -8.22 -11.47
CA TYR A 14 2.03 -7.99 -12.27
C TYR A 14 2.63 -6.59 -12.02
N CYS A 15 1.79 -5.55 -11.98
CA CYS A 15 2.21 -4.18 -11.72
C CYS A 15 2.96 -4.03 -10.38
N THR A 16 2.51 -4.75 -9.35
CA THR A 16 3.19 -4.76 -8.04
C THR A 16 4.58 -5.38 -8.16
N VAL A 17 4.72 -6.51 -8.87
CA VAL A 17 6.02 -7.16 -9.11
C VAL A 17 6.96 -6.22 -9.86
N THR A 18 6.50 -5.57 -10.93
CA THR A 18 7.31 -4.61 -11.70
C THR A 18 7.79 -3.45 -10.83
N ARG A 19 6.93 -2.94 -9.92
CA ARG A 19 7.30 -1.87 -8.98
C ARG A 19 8.38 -2.32 -7.98
N TRP A 20 8.32 -3.57 -7.53
CA TRP A 20 9.37 -4.15 -6.68
C TRP A 20 10.70 -4.28 -7.43
N ILE A 21 10.69 -4.77 -8.67
CA ILE A 21 11.89 -4.84 -9.53
C ILE A 21 12.55 -3.47 -9.65
N GLN A 22 11.77 -2.43 -9.95
CA GLN A 22 12.30 -1.05 -10.04
C GLN A 22 12.90 -0.57 -8.71
N ARG A 23 12.29 -0.90 -7.56
CA ARG A 23 12.84 -0.52 -6.24
C ARG A 23 14.18 -1.21 -5.97
N PHE A 24 14.28 -2.50 -6.26
CA PHE A 24 15.53 -3.25 -6.09
C PHE A 24 16.62 -2.75 -7.05
N SER A 25 16.27 -2.40 -8.29
CA SER A 25 17.23 -1.78 -9.23
C SER A 25 17.74 -0.41 -8.76
N ASN A 26 17.02 0.27 -7.86
CA ASN A 26 17.43 1.53 -7.24
C ASN A 26 18.05 1.31 -5.85
N GLU A 27 18.67 0.15 -5.60
CA GLU A 27 19.37 -0.21 -4.35
C GLU A 27 18.49 -0.20 -3.09
N ARG A 28 17.15 -0.12 -3.23
CA ARG A 28 16.22 -0.26 -2.11
C ARG A 28 15.90 -1.74 -1.89
N GLU A 29 16.75 -2.41 -1.14
CA GLU A 29 16.62 -3.84 -0.80
C GLU A 29 15.71 -4.11 0.40
N SER A 30 15.34 -3.08 1.16
CA SER A 30 14.43 -3.23 2.29
C SER A 30 13.08 -3.79 1.87
N LEU A 31 12.67 -4.88 2.51
CA LEU A 31 11.37 -5.51 2.38
C LEU A 31 10.28 -4.79 3.18
N GLU A 32 10.67 -3.90 4.08
CA GLU A 32 9.75 -3.14 4.92
C GLU A 32 9.07 -2.02 4.12
N ASP A 33 7.83 -1.75 4.50
CA ASP A 33 7.12 -0.57 4.01
C ASP A 33 7.74 0.70 4.58
N ASN A 34 7.76 1.76 3.77
CA ASN A 34 8.11 3.08 4.28
C ASN A 34 7.07 3.53 5.32
N PRO A 35 7.44 4.39 6.29
CA PRO A 35 6.49 4.99 7.21
C PRO A 35 5.30 5.58 6.45
N ARG A 36 4.09 5.15 6.83
CA ARG A 36 2.86 5.69 6.26
C ARG A 36 2.51 6.96 7.00
N SER A 37 2.21 8.03 6.28
CA SER A 37 1.59 9.20 6.87
C SER A 37 0.27 8.77 7.51
N GLY A 38 0.16 8.93 8.83
CA GLY A 38 -1.08 8.68 9.55
C GLY A 38 -2.16 9.70 9.18
N CYS A 39 -3.29 9.62 9.89
CA CYS A 39 -4.32 10.66 9.77
C CYS A 39 -3.75 12.00 10.27
N PRO A 40 -3.77 13.07 9.45
CA PRO A 40 -3.30 14.36 9.90
C PRO A 40 -4.23 14.90 10.99
N ILE A 41 -3.68 15.58 12.01
CA ILE A 41 -4.47 16.16 13.11
C ILE A 41 -5.55 17.12 12.57
N THR A 42 -5.25 17.82 11.48
CA THR A 42 -6.17 18.74 10.80
C THR A 42 -7.38 18.04 10.15
N ALA A 43 -7.36 16.71 9.98
CA ALA A 43 -8.52 15.97 9.48
C ALA A 43 -9.60 15.80 10.55
N ILE A 44 -9.27 15.97 11.84
CA ILE A 44 -10.22 15.85 12.95
C ILE A 44 -10.92 17.20 13.14
N THR A 45 -11.92 17.47 12.30
CA THR A 45 -12.81 18.65 12.43
C THR A 45 -14.22 18.19 12.76
N GLN A 46 -15.00 19.03 13.45
CA GLN A 46 -16.40 18.71 13.75
C GLN A 46 -17.20 18.41 12.47
N GLN A 47 -16.96 19.19 11.42
CA GLN A 47 -17.54 18.96 10.10
C GLN A 47 -17.25 17.56 9.54
N ASN A 48 -15.99 17.11 9.60
CA ASN A 48 -15.62 15.77 9.13
C ASN A 48 -16.22 14.68 10.02
N ILE A 49 -16.32 14.92 11.32
CA ILE A 49 -16.95 13.99 12.28
C ILE A 49 -18.43 13.83 11.95
N ASP A 50 -19.14 14.93 11.72
CA ASP A 50 -20.57 14.91 11.42
C ASP A 50 -20.82 14.24 10.05
N ALA A 51 -20.02 14.57 9.03
CA ALA A 51 -20.09 13.93 7.72
C ALA A 51 -19.88 12.40 7.77
N VAL A 52 -19.03 11.90 8.67
CA VAL A 52 -18.81 10.46 8.84
C VAL A 52 -19.93 9.79 9.64
N LYS A 53 -20.61 10.51 10.55
CA LYS A 53 -21.75 9.97 11.30
C LYS A 53 -23.00 9.79 10.43
N ASP A 54 -23.11 10.58 9.37
CA ASP A 54 -24.26 10.58 8.45
C ASP A 54 -24.12 9.60 7.27
N LEU A 55 -23.09 8.73 7.29
CA LEU A 55 -22.78 7.69 6.28
C LEU A 55 -23.43 6.35 6.62
#